data_AF-C1D7T0-F1
#
_entry.id   AF-C1D7T0-F1
#
_cell.length_a   1.000
_cell.length_b   1.000
_cell.length_c   1.000
_cell.angle_alpha   90.00
_cell.angle_beta   90.00
_cell.angle_gamma   90.00
#
_symmetry.space_group_name_H-M   'P 1'
#
loop_
_entity.id
_entity.type
_entity.pdbx_description
1 polymer ?
#
loop_
_entity_poly.entity_id
_entity_poly.type
_entity_poly.pdbx_seq_one_letter_code
_entity_poly.pdbx_strand_id
1 'polypeptide(L)'
;MTRQTIHRPENGLPVVIVRDEPRIDSRIVAEELGIQHDNLVQNIRKYIEEIESLGETIEVTTRTGESGRPPKFFLLTEAQCGFIVTICRTSKAKTGAKHRFALAFKAFKEMQGTNSHGVTDFARLFGPLVTGRLAA
;
A
#
# COMPACT_ATOMS: atom_id res chain seq x y z
N MET A 1 4.35 -17.15 -4.10
CA MET A 1 4.03 -16.43 -2.85
C MET A 1 4.72 -15.08 -2.91
N THR A 2 3.98 -13.97 -3.04
CA THR A 2 4.55 -12.63 -3.22
C THR A 2 5.12 -12.13 -1.89
N ARG A 3 6.43 -11.89 -1.84
CA ARG A 3 7.13 -11.38 -0.65
C ARG A 3 6.70 -9.92 -0.42
N GLN A 4 5.97 -9.66 0.66
CA GLN A 4 5.60 -8.29 1.05
C GLN A 4 6.76 -7.69 1.84
N THR A 5 7.34 -6.60 1.34
CA THR A 5 8.35 -5.80 2.05
C THR A 5 7.66 -4.57 2.61
N ILE A 6 7.74 -4.37 3.93
CA ILE A 6 7.24 -3.16 4.60
C ILE A 6 8.39 -2.17 4.68
N HIS A 7 8.22 -1.01 4.06
CA HIS A 7 9.16 0.10 4.15
C HIS A 7 8.62 1.17 5.10
N ARG A 8 9.44 1.62 6.05
CA ARG A 8 9.12 2.70 6.99
C ARG A 8 10.15 3.82 6.84
N PRO A 9 9.86 4.90 6.12
CA PRO A 9 10.74 6.06 6.07
C PRO A 9 10.71 6.79 7.43
N GLU A 10 11.84 7.37 7.84
CA GLU A 10 11.99 8.06 9.14
C GLU A 10 10.95 9.19 9.37
N ASN A 11 10.42 9.76 8.29
CA ASN A 11 9.40 10.83 8.32
C ASN A 11 8.16 10.53 7.45
N GLY A 12 7.96 9.27 7.03
CA GLY A 12 6.91 8.90 6.08
C GLY A 12 6.02 7.77 6.59
N LEU A 13 4.87 7.61 5.93
CA LEU A 13 3.93 6.54 6.27
C LEU A 13 4.48 5.17 5.84
N PRO A 14 4.13 4.08 6.55
CA PRO A 14 4.48 2.74 6.13
C PRO A 14 3.93 2.43 4.74
N VAL A 15 4.80 1.93 3.87
CA VAL A 15 4.45 1.49 2.52
C VAL A 15 4.71 -0.01 2.40
N VAL A 16 3.77 -0.73 1.81
CA VAL A 16 3.88 -2.14 1.44
C VAL A 16 4.13 -2.22 -0.06
N ILE A 17 5.15 -2.98 -0.47
CA ILE A 17 5.42 -3.20 -1.89
C ILE A 17 4.68 -4.44 -2.36
N VAL A 18 3.82 -4.27 -3.36
CA VAL A 18 3.09 -5.36 -4.02
C VAL A 18 3.32 -5.24 -5.51
N ARG A 19 3.95 -6.27 -6.12
CA ARG A 19 4.28 -6.28 -7.56
C ARG A 19 5.02 -5.00 -7.99
N ASP A 20 6.05 -4.63 -7.23
CA ASP A 20 6.87 -3.43 -7.44
C ASP A 20 6.13 -2.08 -7.32
N GLU A 21 4.86 -2.09 -6.91
CA GLU A 21 4.07 -0.90 -6.67
C GLU A 21 3.96 -0.58 -5.17
N PRO A 22 4.25 0.66 -4.76
CA PRO A 22 4.08 1.10 -3.37
C PRO A 22 2.59 1.25 -3.03
N ARG A 23 2.17 0.71 -1.88
CA ARG A 23 0.80 0.79 -1.38
C ARG A 23 0.73 1.11 0.11
N ILE A 24 -0.34 1.76 0.55
CA ILE A 24 -0.59 2.09 1.96
C ILE A 24 -1.82 1.34 2.46
N ASP A 25 -1.75 0.84 3.71
CA ASP A 25 -2.85 0.19 4.39
C ASP A 25 -3.99 1.20 4.69
N SER A 26 -5.23 0.85 4.34
CA SER A 26 -6.37 1.73 4.55
C SER A 26 -6.63 2.08 6.04
N ARG A 27 -6.15 1.28 6.99
CA ARG A 27 -6.20 1.63 8.42
C ARG A 27 -5.34 2.85 8.75
N ILE A 28 -4.14 2.91 8.16
CA ILE A 28 -3.23 4.06 8.26
C ILE A 28 -3.87 5.26 7.55
N VAL A 29 -4.45 5.06 6.37
CA VAL A 29 -5.16 6.12 5.65
C VAL A 29 -6.30 6.71 6.49
N ALA A 30 -7.07 5.87 7.18
CA ALA A 30 -8.16 6.32 8.06
C ALA A 30 -7.65 7.13 9.26
N GLU A 31 -6.57 6.67 9.90
CA GLU A 31 -5.90 7.38 10.99
C GLU A 31 -5.44 8.77 10.54
N GLU A 32 -4.76 8.86 9.39
CA GLU A 32 -4.28 10.12 8.82
C GLU A 32 -5.40 11.09 8.44
N LEU A 33 -6.54 10.56 7.99
CA LEU A 33 -7.72 11.35 7.66
C LEU A 33 -8.55 11.73 8.88
N GLY A 34 -8.23 11.19 10.07
CA GLY A 34 -8.98 11.38 11.30
C GLY A 34 -10.41 10.83 11.23
N ILE A 35 -10.62 9.73 10.51
CA ILE A 35 -11.92 9.07 10.35
C ILE A 35 -11.88 7.63 10.84
N GLN A 36 -13.05 7.10 11.20
CA GLN A 36 -13.17 5.68 11.52
C GLN A 36 -12.86 4.83 10.28
N HIS A 37 -12.10 3.74 10.47
CA HIS A 37 -11.73 2.84 9.37
C HIS A 37 -12.94 2.25 8.66
N ASP A 38 -14.00 1.90 9.40
CA ASP A 38 -15.26 1.42 8.81
C ASP A 38 -15.90 2.45 7.87
N ASN A 39 -15.85 3.74 8.22
CA ASN A 39 -16.35 4.81 7.35
C ASN A 39 -15.52 4.92 6.07
N LEU A 40 -14.19 4.75 6.19
CA LEU A 40 -13.32 4.71 5.02
C LEU A 40 -13.61 3.50 4.13
N VAL A 41 -13.79 2.31 4.71
CA VAL A 41 -14.15 1.08 3.98
C VAL A 41 -15.48 1.25 3.26
N GLN A 42 -16.48 1.87 3.89
CA GLN A 42 -17.76 2.18 3.25
C GLN A 42 -17.58 3.14 2.07
N ASN A 43 -16.76 4.19 2.22
CA ASN A 43 -16.45 5.11 1.13
C ASN A 43 -15.71 4.40 -0.02
N ILE A 44 -14.72 3.54 0.28
CA ILE A 44 -14.01 2.78 -0.74
C ILE A 44 -14.98 1.89 -1.52
N ARG A 45 -15.87 1.18 -0.83
CA ARG A 45 -16.88 0.32 -1.49
C ARG A 45 -17.89 1.11 -2.31
N LYS A 46 -18.27 2.30 -1.83
CA LYS A 46 -19.21 3.19 -2.53
C LYS A 46 -18.63 3.72 -3.84
N TYR A 47 -17.33 3.99 -3.89
CA TYR A 47 -16.63 4.57 -5.05
C TYR A 47 -15.64 3.57 -5.66
N ILE A 48 -15.96 2.27 -5.61
CA ILE A 48 -15.00 1.23 -5.97
C ILE A 48 -14.63 1.28 -7.45
N GLU A 49 -15.59 1.57 -8.33
CA GLU A 49 -15.37 1.66 -9.77
C GLU A 49 -14.41 2.80 -10.12
N GLU A 50 -14.60 3.97 -9.50
CA GLU A 50 -13.71 5.12 -9.69
C GLU A 50 -12.32 4.86 -9.09
N ILE A 51 -12.24 4.18 -7.95
CA ILE A 51 -10.95 3.82 -7.32
C ILE A 51 -10.20 2.78 -8.16
N GLU A 52 -10.89 1.78 -8.69
CA GLU A 52 -10.30 0.75 -9.56
C GLU A 52 -9.86 1.31 -10.91
N SER A 53 -10.51 2.37 -11.40
CA SER A 53 -10.05 3.11 -12.59
C SER A 53 -8.65 3.74 -12.43
N LEU A 54 -8.20 3.94 -11.18
CA LEU A 54 -6.89 4.50 -10.83
C LEU A 54 -5.82 3.43 -10.54
N GLY A 55 -6.19 2.15 -10.55
CA GLY A 55 -5.30 1.02 -10.29
C GLY A 55 -6.02 -0.17 -9.64
N GLU A 56 -5.41 -1.35 -9.67
CA GLU A 56 -5.97 -2.55 -9.04
C GLU A 56 -6.14 -2.32 -7.52
N THR A 57 -7.33 -2.57 -6.98
CA THR A 57 -7.60 -2.50 -5.54
C THR A 57 -7.39 -3.87 -4.89
N ILE A 58 -6.62 -3.94 -3.81
CA ILE A 58 -6.33 -5.21 -3.11
C ILE A 58 -7.04 -5.20 -1.74
N GLU A 59 -8.10 -6.01 -1.59
CA GLU A 59 -8.74 -6.27 -0.31
C GLU A 59 -8.03 -7.43 0.41
N VAL A 60 -7.52 -7.18 1.62
CA VAL A 60 -6.86 -8.18 2.46
C VAL A 60 -7.80 -8.56 3.59
N THR A 61 -8.02 -9.87 3.74
CA THR A 61 -8.77 -10.44 4.86
C THR A 61 -7.81 -11.05 5.86
N THR A 62 -7.87 -10.60 7.12
CA THR A 62 -7.03 -11.15 8.20
C THR A 62 -7.50 -12.54 8.62
N ARG A 63 -6.55 -13.43 8.94
CA ARG A 63 -6.82 -14.78 9.47
C ARG A 63 -6.73 -14.77 10.99
N THR A 64 -7.62 -14.07 11.66
CA THR A 64 -7.90 -14.23 13.10
C THR A 64 -9.38 -14.61 13.16
N GLY A 65 -9.77 -15.85 13.45
CA GLY A 65 -9.47 -16.64 14.63
C GLY A 65 -10.72 -16.59 15.52
N GLU A 66 -11.52 -17.67 15.51
CA GLU A 66 -12.68 -17.98 16.38
C GLU A 66 -13.76 -16.89 16.54
N SER A 67 -14.93 -17.12 15.92
CA SER A 67 -16.19 -16.38 16.15
C SER A 67 -16.18 -14.87 15.85
N GLY A 68 -15.98 -14.50 14.57
CA GLY A 68 -16.22 -13.12 14.12
C GLY A 68 -15.98 -12.96 12.61
N ARG A 69 -16.64 -11.99 11.97
CA ARG A 69 -16.34 -11.63 10.58
C ARG A 69 -14.93 -11.02 10.56
N PRO A 70 -13.95 -11.63 9.88
CA PRO A 70 -12.57 -11.16 9.93
C PRO A 70 -12.48 -9.72 9.42
N PRO A 71 -11.74 -8.83 10.12
CA PRO A 71 -11.57 -7.46 9.68
C PRO A 71 -10.85 -7.43 8.33
N LYS A 72 -11.44 -6.67 7.40
CA LYS A 72 -10.95 -6.47 6.04
C LYS A 72 -10.34 -5.08 5.91
N PHE A 73 -9.23 -4.97 5.19
CA PHE A 73 -8.61 -3.68 4.87
C PHE A 73 -8.14 -3.68 3.42
N PHE A 74 -7.75 -2.51 2.92
CA PHE A 74 -7.34 -2.31 1.53
C PHE A 74 -5.89 -1.87 1.46
N LEU A 75 -5.17 -2.30 0.42
CA LEU A 75 -3.85 -1.76 0.06
C LEU A 75 -4.00 -0.81 -1.12
N LEU A 76 -3.77 0.48 -0.87
CA LEU A 76 -4.12 1.57 -1.76
C LEU A 76 -2.88 2.18 -2.41
N THR A 77 -2.94 2.44 -3.71
CA THR A 77 -1.88 3.11 -4.48
C THR A 77 -1.87 4.62 -4.20
N GLU A 78 -0.84 5.33 -4.69
CA GLU A 78 -0.75 6.80 -4.55
C GLU A 78 -1.96 7.52 -5.14
N ALA A 79 -2.36 7.14 -6.36
CA ALA A 79 -3.49 7.75 -7.04
C ALA A 79 -4.80 7.51 -6.27
N GLN A 80 -5.01 6.29 -5.76
CA GLN A 80 -6.18 5.93 -4.97
C GLN A 80 -6.23 6.70 -3.64
N CYS A 81 -5.11 6.82 -2.92
CA CYS A 81 -5.02 7.66 -1.72
C CYS A 81 -5.41 9.11 -2.02
N GLY A 82 -4.91 9.69 -3.11
CA GLY A 82 -5.24 11.05 -3.54
C GLY A 82 -6.74 11.25 -3.81
N PHE A 83 -7.38 10.29 -4.48
CA PHE A 83 -8.82 10.30 -4.70
C PHE A 83 -9.60 10.18 -3.39
N ILE A 84 -9.20 9.27 -2.51
CA ILE A 84 -9.81 9.05 -1.19
C ILE A 84 -9.83 10.34 -0.35
N VAL A 85 -8.75 11.14 -0.37
CA VAL A 85 -8.75 12.42 0.37
C VAL A 85 -9.77 13.41 -0.20
N THR A 86 -10.06 13.33 -1.50
CA THR A 86 -11.02 14.21 -2.16
C THR A 86 -12.45 13.87 -1.75
N ILE A 87 -12.80 12.57 -1.71
CA ILE A 87 -14.14 12.11 -1.34
C ILE A 87 -14.41 12.15 0.18
N CYS A 88 -13.38 11.99 1.02
CA CYS A 88 -13.54 12.06 2.48
C CYS A 88 -13.74 13.51 2.92
N ARG A 89 -14.94 13.87 3.39
CA ARG A 89 -15.26 15.23 3.87
C ARG A 89 -14.73 15.46 5.30
N THR A 90 -13.44 15.75 5.47
CA THR A 90 -12.90 16.32 6.72
C THR A 90 -12.24 17.68 6.46
N SER A 91 -12.56 18.72 7.22
CA SER A 91 -12.15 20.11 6.92
C SER A 91 -10.76 20.48 7.43
N LYS A 92 -10.22 19.77 8.44
CA LYS A 92 -8.91 20.08 9.05
C LYS A 92 -7.81 19.05 8.79
N ALA A 93 -8.16 17.79 8.50
CA ALA A 93 -7.19 16.70 8.28
C ALA A 93 -6.69 16.58 6.82
N LYS A 94 -7.39 17.17 5.84
CA LYS A 94 -7.09 17.01 4.41
C LYS A 94 -5.69 17.46 3.99
N THR A 95 -5.25 18.62 4.47
CA THR A 95 -3.96 19.20 4.02
C THR A 95 -2.78 18.42 4.58
N GLY A 96 -2.85 17.99 5.85
CA GLY A 96 -1.82 17.17 6.48
C GLY A 96 -1.73 15.78 5.86
N ALA A 97 -2.87 15.10 5.66
CA ALA A 97 -2.91 13.76 5.08
C ALA A 97 -2.38 13.73 3.63
N LYS A 98 -2.79 14.68 2.77
CA LYS A 98 -2.27 14.75 1.39
C LYS A 98 -0.75 14.91 1.37
N HIS A 99 -0.22 15.78 2.22
CA HIS A 99 1.22 16.01 2.30
C HIS A 99 1.98 14.75 2.77
N ARG A 100 1.47 14.07 3.80
CA ARG A 100 2.09 12.84 4.33
C ARG A 100 2.03 11.67 3.35
N PHE A 101 0.94 11.50 2.60
CA PHE A 101 0.88 10.52 1.51
C PHE A 101 1.92 10.86 0.44
N ALA A 102 1.97 12.11 -0.03
CA ALA A 102 2.94 12.52 -1.04
C ALA A 102 4.39 12.29 -0.61
N LEU A 103 4.73 12.57 0.66
CA LEU A 103 6.07 12.29 1.20
C LEU A 103 6.39 10.80 1.24
N ALA A 104 5.44 9.95 1.64
CA ALA A 104 5.64 8.50 1.69
C ALA A 104 5.95 7.91 0.31
N PHE A 105 5.17 8.28 -0.71
CA PHE A 105 5.39 7.81 -2.08
C PHE A 105 6.63 8.44 -2.72
N LYS A 106 6.94 9.71 -2.44
CA LYS A 106 8.16 10.38 -2.89
C LYS A 106 9.41 9.70 -2.33
N ALA A 107 9.45 9.42 -1.03
CA ALA A 107 10.58 8.73 -0.39
C ALA A 107 10.85 7.37 -1.04
N PHE A 108 9.78 6.62 -1.36
CA PHE A 108 9.93 5.36 -2.09
C PHE A 108 10.49 5.57 -3.51
N LYS A 109 9.95 6.53 -4.28
CA LYS A 109 10.45 6.83 -5.64
C LYS A 109 11.90 7.29 -5.63
N GLU A 110 12.33 8.04 -4.64
CA GLU A 110 13.74 8.47 -4.49
C GLU A 110 14.66 7.28 -4.19
N MET A 111 14.23 6.31 -3.36
CA MET A 111 14.98 5.07 -3.16
C MET A 111 15.09 4.23 -4.44
N GLN A 112 14.06 4.21 -5.27
CA GLN A 112 14.09 3.51 -6.55
C GLN A 112 14.91 4.27 -7.62
N GLY A 113 14.80 5.60 -7.65
CA GLY A 113 15.52 6.47 -8.59
C GLY A 113 17.01 6.59 -8.30
N THR A 114 17.42 6.45 -7.03
CA THR A 114 18.85 6.39 -6.65
C THR A 114 19.49 5.06 -7.06
N ASN A 115 18.70 4.02 -7.38
CA ASN A 115 19.15 2.72 -7.89
C ASN A 115 19.20 2.63 -9.43
N SER A 116 19.17 3.76 -10.14
CA SER A 116 19.31 3.80 -11.61
C SER A 116 20.73 3.46 -12.10
N HIS A 117 21.68 3.19 -11.21
CA HIS A 117 23.03 2.69 -11.53
C HIS A 117 23.36 1.44 -10.72
N GLY A 118 23.11 0.27 -11.32
CA GLY A 118 23.32 -1.06 -10.73
C GLY A 118 22.19 -1.39 -9.76
N VAL A 119 21.44 -2.48 -9.92
CA VAL A 119 21.94 -3.85 -9.84
C VAL A 119 21.05 -4.77 -10.66
N THR A 120 21.46 -5.03 -11.90
CA THR A 120 21.26 -6.34 -12.54
C THR A 120 22.25 -7.31 -11.90
N ASP A 121 22.09 -7.65 -10.62
CA ASP A 121 22.97 -8.64 -9.97
C ASP A 121 22.41 -9.20 -8.66
N PHE A 122 21.20 -9.77 -8.73
CA PHE A 122 20.72 -10.67 -7.66
C PHE A 122 21.58 -11.95 -7.56
N ALA A 123 22.36 -12.28 -8.61
CA ALA A 123 23.17 -13.50 -8.69
C ALA A 123 24.49 -13.42 -7.89
N ARG A 124 25.11 -12.23 -7.75
CA ARG A 124 26.36 -12.07 -6.99
C ARG A 124 26.21 -12.14 -5.47
N LEU A 125 25.03 -11.87 -4.90
CA LEU A 125 24.86 -11.81 -3.44
C LEU A 125 24.41 -13.14 -2.80
N PHE A 126 23.81 -14.07 -3.54
CA PHE A 126 23.25 -15.30 -2.96
C PHE A 126 23.56 -16.61 -3.72
N GLY A 127 24.43 -16.58 -4.73
CA GLY A 127 24.78 -17.77 -5.53
C GLY A 127 23.60 -18.27 -6.40
N PRO A 128 23.86 -19.17 -7.37
CA PRO A 128 22.83 -19.63 -8.30
C PRO A 128 21.74 -20.42 -7.54
N LEU A 129 20.49 -19.98 -7.67
CA LEU A 129 19.32 -20.71 -7.22
C LEU A 129 19.16 -21.97 -8.09
N VAL A 130 19.31 -23.14 -7.47
CA VAL A 130 19.01 -24.43 -8.09
C VAL A 130 17.51 -24.53 -8.28
N THR A 131 17.04 -24.41 -9.52
CA THR A 131 15.66 -24.74 -9.90
C THR A 131 15.52 -26.26 -9.95
N GLY A 132 15.25 -26.88 -8.80
CA GLY A 132 14.94 -28.30 -8.73
C GLY A 132 13.56 -28.60 -9.33
N ARG A 133 13.52 -29.30 -10.47
CA ARG A 133 12.33 -30.04 -10.89
C ARG A 133 12.08 -31.16 -9.89
N LEU A 134 10.88 -31.27 -9.37
CA LEU A 134 10.35 -32.53 -8.86
C LEU A 134 9.25 -32.98 -9.82
N ALA A 135 9.53 -34.12 -10.42
CA ALA A 135 8.64 -34.87 -11.27
C ALA A 135 7.40 -35.36 -10.50
N ALA A 136 6.30 -35.51 -11.22
CA ALA A 136 5.59 -36.78 -11.27
C ALA A 136 5.47 -37.13 -12.76
#